data_AF-A0A2Z2NYJ2-F1
#
_entry.id   AF-A0A2Z2NYJ2-F1
#
_cell.length_a   1.000
_cell.length_b   1.000
_cell.length_c   1.000
_cell.angle_alpha   90.00
_cell.angle_beta   90.00
_cell.angle_gamma   90.00
#
_symmetry.space_group_name_H-M   'P 1'
#
loop_
_entity.id
_entity.type
_entity.pdbx_description
1 polymer ?
#
loop_
_entity_poly.entity_id
_entity_poly.type
_entity_poly.pdbx_seq_one_letter_code
_entity_poly.pdbx_strand_id
1 'polypeptide(L)'
;MKNYLARLGLPRKATGPQITDAIAEAMDYTSDTQSVLDAETILTEKVTRAYYERTHLQYEAISAALDCLLTPGALDSHRWAARTVEFDTSVPEDAQGS
;
A
#
# COMPACT_ATOMS: atom_id res chain seq x y z
N MET A 1 3.31 -1.50 3.97
CA MET A 1 3.03 -0.06 4.21
C MET A 1 1.53 0.09 4.51
N LYS A 2 1.14 0.88 5.53
CA LYS A 2 -0.28 1.06 5.90
C LYS A 2 -0.96 2.04 4.93
N ASN A 3 -2.15 1.69 4.43
CA ASN A 3 -2.91 2.57 3.54
C ASN A 3 -3.81 3.53 4.35
N TYR A 4 -3.23 4.66 4.80
CA TYR A 4 -3.94 5.67 5.59
C TYR A 4 -5.08 6.36 4.84
N LEU A 5 -4.98 6.56 3.52
CA LEU A 5 -6.08 7.11 2.72
C LEU A 5 -7.29 6.16 2.68
N ALA A 6 -7.06 4.86 2.43
CA ALA A 6 -8.13 3.87 2.46
C ALA A 6 -8.75 3.74 3.86
N ARG A 7 -7.95 3.88 4.93
CA ARG A 7 -8.43 3.87 6.32
C ARG A 7 -9.42 5.00 6.61
N LEU A 8 -9.25 6.14 5.95
CA LEU A 8 -10.11 7.32 6.03
C LEU A 8 -11.20 7.34 4.93
N GLY A 9 -11.28 6.30 4.09
CA GLY A 9 -12.24 6.25 2.97
C GLY A 9 -11.94 7.27 1.85
N LEU A 10 -10.70 7.77 1.76
CA LEU A 10 -10.32 8.85 0.87
C LEU A 10 -9.66 8.38 -0.42
N PRO A 11 -9.85 9.10 -1.54
CA PRO A 11 -9.14 8.84 -2.78
C PRO A 11 -7.68 9.32 -2.73
N ARG A 12 -6.83 8.80 -3.62
CA ARG A 12 -5.40 9.15 -3.72
C ARG A 12 -5.12 10.66 -3.82
N LYS A 13 -6.01 11.41 -4.47
CA LYS A 13 -5.87 12.85 -4.70
C LYS A 13 -6.67 13.69 -3.68
N ALA A 14 -6.99 13.15 -2.52
CA ALA A 14 -7.70 13.90 -1.47
C ALA A 14 -6.94 15.18 -1.12
N THR A 15 -7.68 16.28 -1.06
CA THR A 15 -7.14 17.60 -0.69
C THR A 15 -6.88 17.67 0.81
N GLY A 16 -6.07 18.65 1.25
CA GLY A 16 -5.84 18.89 2.68
C GLY A 16 -7.13 19.00 3.50
N PRO A 17 -8.12 19.83 3.08
CA PRO A 17 -9.39 19.93 3.79
C PRO A 17 -10.15 18.60 3.88
N GLN A 18 -10.23 17.84 2.78
CA GLN A 18 -10.89 16.52 2.80
C GLN A 18 -10.23 15.53 3.76
N ILE A 19 -8.90 15.60 3.89
CA ILE A 19 -8.14 14.78 4.84
C ILE A 19 -8.46 15.18 6.27
N THR A 20 -8.44 16.48 6.58
CA THR A 20 -8.77 17.00 7.91
C THR A 20 -10.21 16.64 8.32
N ASP A 21 -11.18 16.82 7.42
CA ASP A 21 -12.59 16.49 7.68
C ASP A 21 -12.76 14.99 7.95
N ALA A 22 -12.12 14.13 7.15
CA ALA A 22 -12.21 12.68 7.32
C ALA A 22 -11.51 12.18 8.60
N ILE A 23 -10.44 12.86 9.05
CA ILE A 23 -9.78 12.54 10.33
C ILE A 23 -10.72 12.88 11.49
N ALA A 24 -11.33 14.07 11.46
CA ALA A 24 -12.28 14.50 12.48
C ALA A 24 -13.47 13.53 12.58
N GLU A 25 -14.06 13.15 11.43
CA GLU A 25 -15.12 12.16 11.37
C GLU A 25 -14.65 10.80 11.90
N ALA A 26 -13.46 10.32 11.48
CA ALA A 26 -12.95 9.03 11.90
C ALA A 26 -12.68 8.95 13.42
N MET A 27 -12.29 10.06 14.05
CA MET A 27 -12.07 10.12 15.49
C MET A 27 -13.34 9.88 16.32
N ASP A 28 -14.49 10.32 15.82
CA ASP A 28 -15.77 10.20 16.54
C ASP A 28 -16.32 8.77 16.59
N TYR A 29 -15.93 7.92 15.62
CA TYR A 29 -16.55 6.60 15.43
C TYR A 29 -15.57 5.41 15.52
N THR A 30 -14.28 5.64 15.73
CA THR A 30 -13.25 4.58 15.74
C THR A 30 -12.94 4.05 17.14
N SER A 31 -12.80 2.73 17.27
CA SER A 31 -12.17 2.11 18.44
C SER A 31 -10.63 2.07 18.35
N ASP A 32 -10.09 2.34 17.16
CA ASP A 32 -8.65 2.39 16.87
C ASP A 32 -8.23 3.83 16.64
N THR A 33 -8.11 4.57 17.75
CA THR A 33 -7.75 5.99 17.75
C THR A 33 -6.29 6.20 17.34
N GLN A 34 -5.39 5.28 17.73
CA GLN A 34 -3.98 5.39 17.40
C GLN A 34 -3.75 5.36 15.89
N SER A 35 -4.43 4.48 15.15
CA SER A 35 -4.29 4.47 13.69
C SER A 35 -4.80 5.74 13.01
N VAL A 36 -5.76 6.45 13.61
CA VAL A 36 -6.26 7.74 13.07
C VAL A 36 -5.28 8.86 13.37
N LEU A 37 -4.68 8.90 14.57
CA LEU A 37 -3.62 9.85 14.92
C LEU A 37 -2.35 9.65 14.06
N ASP A 38 -1.99 8.41 13.77
CA ASP A 38 -0.91 8.09 12.83
C ASP A 38 -1.23 8.65 11.43
N ALA A 39 -2.49 8.46 10.97
CA ALA A 39 -2.95 8.97 9.67
C ALA A 39 -2.89 10.50 9.62
N GLU A 40 -3.32 11.17 10.68
CA GLU A 40 -3.24 12.62 10.81
C GLU A 40 -1.79 13.11 10.69
N THR A 41 -0.89 12.54 11.50
CA THR A 41 0.53 12.91 11.51
C THR A 41 1.18 12.74 10.13
N ILE A 42 0.80 11.69 9.39
CA ILE A 42 1.41 11.35 8.11
C ILE A 42 0.80 12.15 6.95
N LEU A 43 -0.50 12.45 6.99
CA LEU A 43 -1.21 13.05 5.85
C LEU A 43 -1.34 14.58 5.92
N THR A 44 -1.16 15.19 7.09
CA THR A 44 -1.27 16.66 7.27
C THR A 44 0.09 17.36 7.15
N GLU A 45 1.17 16.71 7.57
CA GLU A 45 2.53 17.24 7.49
C GLU A 45 3.11 17.13 6.07
N LYS A 46 3.58 18.24 5.50
CA LYS A 46 3.94 18.33 4.07
C LYS A 46 5.01 17.32 3.65
N VAL A 47 6.06 17.15 4.46
CA VAL A 47 7.20 16.29 4.14
C VAL A 47 6.84 14.81 4.24
N THR A 48 6.17 14.42 5.33
CA THR A 48 5.74 13.03 5.54
C THR A 48 4.66 12.64 4.53
N ARG A 49 3.75 13.57 4.18
CA ARG A 49 2.75 13.36 3.13
C ARG A 49 3.39 13.11 1.77
N ALA A 50 4.36 13.93 1.36
CA ALA A 50 5.05 13.72 0.09
C ALA A 50 5.78 12.36 0.03
N TYR A 51 6.41 11.97 1.15
CA TYR A 51 7.03 10.66 1.27
C TYR A 51 6.00 9.52 1.20
N TYR A 52 4.88 9.67 1.91
CA TYR A 52 3.77 8.73 1.91
C TYR A 52 3.20 8.56 0.50
N GLU A 53 2.89 9.64 -0.21
CA GLU A 53 2.33 9.61 -1.57
C GLU A 53 3.26 8.90 -2.56
N ARG A 54 4.56 9.19 -2.49
CA ARG A 54 5.56 8.52 -3.34
C ARG A 54 5.64 7.03 -3.03
N THR A 55 5.69 6.67 -1.76
CA THR A 55 5.78 5.27 -1.32
C THR A 55 4.51 4.52 -1.69
N HIS A 56 3.34 5.12 -1.46
CA HIS A 56 2.04 4.57 -1.81
C HIS A 56 1.96 4.24 -3.30
N LEU A 57 2.38 5.17 -4.18
CA LEU A 57 2.44 4.94 -5.62
C LEU A 57 3.33 3.76 -6.02
N GLN A 58 4.46 3.56 -5.34
CA GLN A 58 5.34 2.41 -5.59
C GLN A 58 4.65 1.10 -5.22
N TYR A 59 3.99 1.04 -4.07
CA TYR A 59 3.22 -0.15 -3.67
C TYR A 59 2.02 -0.40 -4.58
N GLU A 60 1.32 0.64 -5.05
CA GLU A 60 0.26 0.50 -6.06
C GLU A 60 0.81 -0.12 -7.35
N ALA A 61 1.95 0.37 -7.85
CA ALA A 61 2.58 -0.15 -9.06
C ALA A 61 3.03 -1.62 -8.91
N ILE A 62 3.60 -1.97 -7.74
CA ILE A 62 3.97 -3.36 -7.43
C ILE A 62 2.74 -4.26 -7.40
N SER A 63 1.67 -3.84 -6.71
CA SER A 63 0.42 -4.59 -6.64
C SER A 63 -0.18 -4.81 -8.03
N ALA A 64 -0.24 -3.76 -8.85
CA ALA A 64 -0.75 -3.87 -10.22
C ALA A 64 0.10 -4.80 -11.09
N ALA A 65 1.43 -4.80 -10.93
CA ALA A 65 2.31 -5.72 -11.63
C ALA A 65 2.07 -7.18 -11.22
N LEU A 66 1.87 -7.44 -9.92
CA LEU A 66 1.53 -8.76 -9.41
C LEU A 66 0.17 -9.23 -9.93
N ASP A 67 -0.84 -8.37 -9.92
CA ASP A 67 -2.17 -8.70 -10.45
C ASP A 67 -2.11 -9.05 -11.94
N CYS A 68 -1.30 -8.33 -12.73
CA CYS A 68 -1.06 -8.66 -14.14
C CYS A 68 -0.47 -10.07 -14.32
N LEU A 69 0.46 -10.48 -13.46
CA LEU A 69 1.09 -11.80 -13.51
C LEU A 69 0.14 -12.92 -13.09
N LEU A 70 -0.81 -12.63 -12.22
CA LEU A 70 -1.77 -13.60 -11.67
C LEU A 70 -3.10 -13.66 -12.43
N THR A 71 -3.27 -12.81 -13.46
CA THR A 71 -4.53 -12.74 -14.23
C THR A 71 -4.78 -14.05 -15.01
N PRO A 72 -6.00 -14.63 -14.96
CA PRO A 72 -6.33 -15.81 -15.75
C PRO A 72 -6.11 -15.58 -17.25
N GLY A 73 -5.24 -16.39 -17.87
CA GLY A 73 -4.86 -16.24 -19.28
C GLY A 73 -3.67 -15.32 -19.54
N ALA A 74 -3.06 -14.75 -18.49
CA ALA A 74 -1.74 -14.12 -18.61
C ALA A 74 -0.72 -15.17 -19.08
N LEU A 75 -0.09 -14.91 -20.22
CA LEU A 75 0.94 -15.78 -20.75
C LEU A 75 2.26 -15.37 -20.10
N ASP A 76 2.83 -16.24 -19.25
CA ASP A 76 4.14 -16.00 -18.63
C ASP A 76 5.28 -16.22 -19.65
N SER A 77 5.25 -15.43 -20.74
CA SER A 77 6.17 -15.50 -21.88
C SER A 77 7.62 -15.31 -21.48
N HIS A 78 7.86 -14.61 -20.37
CA HIS A 78 9.19 -14.29 -19.85
C HIS A 78 9.57 -15.14 -18.63
N ARG A 79 8.73 -16.10 -18.23
CA ARG A 79 8.93 -16.98 -17.06
C ARG A 79 9.23 -16.18 -15.79
N TRP A 80 8.51 -15.08 -15.58
CA TRP A 80 8.69 -14.18 -14.45
C TRP A 80 8.58 -14.92 -13.12
N ALA A 81 7.64 -15.87 -12.98
CA ALA A 81 7.51 -16.67 -11.77
C ALA A 81 8.80 -17.46 -11.43
N ALA A 82 9.49 -18.00 -12.44
CA ALA A 82 10.76 -18.70 -12.25
C ALA A 82 11.93 -17.75 -11.96
N ARG A 83 11.86 -16.50 -12.42
CA ARG A 83 12.90 -15.48 -12.22
C ARG A 83 12.77 -14.74 -10.90
N THR A 84 11.57 -14.70 -10.33
CA THR A 84 11.30 -14.03 -9.06
C THR A 84 11.35 -14.97 -7.85
N VAL A 85 11.66 -16.25 -8.06
CA VAL A 85 11.70 -17.28 -7.00
C VAL A 85 12.69 -16.95 -5.88
N GLU A 86 13.83 -16.33 -6.22
CA GLU A 86 14.86 -15.89 -5.25
C GLU A 86 14.35 -14.77 -4.31
N PHE A 87 13.25 -14.11 -4.66
CA PHE A 87 12.63 -13.03 -3.90
C PHE A 87 11.35 -13.47 -3.19
N ASP A 88 10.94 -14.73 -3.34
CA ASP A 88 9.78 -15.28 -2.66
C ASP A 88 10.14 -15.65 -1.20
N THR A 89 9.80 -14.75 -0.27
CA THR A 89 10.05 -14.94 1.16
C THR A 89 9.16 -15.99 1.82
N SER A 90 8.22 -16.59 1.08
CA SER A 90 7.35 -17.67 1.58
C SER A 90 7.99 -19.06 1.44
N VAL A 91 9.09 -19.19 0.69
CA VAL A 91 9.84 -20.43 0.51
C VAL A 91 11.05 -20.44 1.46
N PRO A 92 11.17 -21.43 2.37
CA PRO A 92 12.35 -21.56 3.23
C PRO A 92 13.64 -21.71 2.40
N GLU A 93 14.73 -21.06 2.81
CA GLU A 93 16.05 -21.08 2.13
C GLU A 93 16.58 -22.50 1.86
N ASP A 94 16.18 -23.49 2.68
CA ASP A 94 16.59 -24.89 2.56
C ASP A 94 16.01 -25.64 1.35
N ALA A 95 15.03 -25.06 0.64
CA ALA A 95 14.38 -25.69 -0.52
C ALA A 95 14.97 -25.26 -1.88
N GLN A 96 15.96 -24.34 -1.89
CA GLN A 96 16.51 -23.76 -3.13
C GLN A 96 17.75 -24.51 -3.68
N GLY A 97 18.03 -25.73 -3.22
CA GLY A 97 19.20 -26.50 -3.67
C GLY A 97 18.95 -28.00 -3.80
N SER A 98 18.73 -28.47 -5.02
CA SER A 98 19.15 -29.79 -5.53
C SER A 98 19.32 -29.73 -7.04
#